data_AF-A0A8C9MWQ4-F1
#
_entry.id   AF-A0A8C9MWQ4-F1
#
_cell.length_a   1.000
_cell.length_b   1.000
_cell.length_c   1.000
_cell.angle_alpha   90.00
_cell.angle_beta   90.00
_cell.angle_gamma   90.00
#
_symmetry.space_group_name_H-M   'P 1'
#
loop_
_entity.id
_entity.type
_entity.pdbx_description
1 polymer ?
#
loop_
_entity_poly.entity_id
_entity_poly.type
_entity_poly.pdbx_seq_one_letter_code
_entity_poly.pdbx_strand_id
1 'polypeptide(L)'
;MWTKESPTTSRQPVMQSLAFGGANPDCQRVISAMPGRPSLAEMVEACSKVGTPQHVASIVRDELRREWEEQMKEQMKGHLEKQSEEKTLEEMLQQQKNEIMSEVHAAIKKSNPLGGQCYRCGAFGHIRKNCPQANIQVQALKLQNPVCERCGKGRHTARECYSQRDVEATNGSSEKAKG
;
A
#
# COMPACT_ATOMS: atom_id res chain seq x y z
N MET A 1 -64.32 26.84 -31.55
CA MET A 1 -64.04 26.87 -30.10
C MET A 1 -62.61 27.36 -29.93
N TRP A 2 -62.41 28.64 -29.61
CA TRP A 2 -61.09 29.17 -29.28
C TRP A 2 -60.81 28.81 -27.82
N THR A 3 -59.72 28.09 -27.56
CA THR A 3 -59.25 27.85 -26.20
C THR A 3 -58.87 29.19 -25.59
N LYS A 4 -59.61 29.60 -24.56
CA LYS A 4 -59.23 30.73 -23.70
C LYS A 4 -58.05 30.28 -22.84
N GLU A 5 -56.85 30.27 -23.40
CA GLU A 5 -55.65 30.25 -22.57
C GLU A 5 -55.39 31.68 -22.08
N SER A 6 -55.57 31.88 -20.77
CA SER A 6 -55.35 33.16 -20.10
C SER A 6 -53.91 33.65 -20.31
N PRO A 7 -53.67 34.96 -20.54
CA PRO A 7 -52.33 35.55 -20.75
C PRO A 7 -51.43 35.55 -19.50
N THR A 8 -51.74 34.74 -18.49
CA THR A 8 -51.09 34.72 -17.17
C THR A 8 -49.82 33.87 -17.16
N THR A 9 -49.74 32.81 -17.97
CA THR A 9 -48.65 31.82 -17.92
C THR A 9 -47.32 32.36 -18.48
N SER A 10 -47.35 33.23 -19.49
CA SER A 10 -46.14 33.88 -20.04
C SER A 10 -45.65 35.07 -19.20
N ARG A 11 -46.52 35.67 -18.37
CA ARG A 11 -46.18 36.80 -17.51
C ARG A 11 -45.40 36.38 -16.26
N GLN A 12 -45.68 35.20 -15.71
CA GLN A 12 -45.03 34.71 -14.49
C GLN A 12 -43.49 34.62 -14.58
N PRO A 13 -42.89 33.98 -15.61
CA PRO A 13 -41.43 33.91 -15.72
C PRO A 13 -40.78 35.30 -15.92
N VAL A 14 -41.45 36.22 -16.63
CA VAL A 14 -40.95 37.60 -16.81
C VAL A 14 -40.95 38.37 -15.50
N MET A 15 -42.01 38.24 -14.69
CA MET A 15 -42.09 38.90 -13.38
C MET A 15 -41.03 38.38 -12.39
N GLN A 16 -40.72 37.08 -12.44
CA GLN A 16 -39.64 36.49 -11.64
C GLN A 16 -38.26 37.04 -12.03
N SER A 17 -37.96 37.14 -13.33
CA SER A 17 -36.69 37.72 -13.81
C SER A 17 -36.55 39.20 -13.46
N LEU A 18 -37.63 39.98 -13.55
CA LEU A 18 -37.64 41.38 -13.12
C LEU A 18 -37.44 41.51 -11.61
N ALA A 19 -38.10 40.68 -10.81
CA ALA A 19 -37.94 40.69 -9.35
C ALA A 19 -36.52 40.32 -8.92
N PHE A 20 -35.88 39.35 -9.59
CA PHE A 20 -34.48 39.01 -9.34
C PHE A 20 -33.53 40.13 -9.77
N GLY A 21 -33.69 40.66 -10.99
CA GLY A 21 -32.82 41.71 -11.52
C GLY A 21 -32.92 43.03 -10.77
N GLY A 22 -34.08 43.33 -10.17
CA GLY A 22 -34.30 44.53 -9.35
C GLY A 22 -33.98 44.35 -7.86
N ALA A 23 -33.67 43.14 -7.39
CA ALA A 23 -33.33 42.87 -6.00
C ALA A 23 -31.91 43.37 -5.66
N ASN A 24 -31.68 43.69 -4.39
CA ASN A 24 -30.32 43.99 -3.90
C ASN A 24 -29.45 42.70 -3.88
N PRO A 25 -28.12 42.82 -3.75
CA PRO A 25 -27.21 41.67 -3.81
C PRO A 25 -27.51 40.57 -2.77
N ASP A 26 -27.96 40.93 -1.58
CA ASP A 26 -28.31 39.97 -0.52
C ASP A 26 -29.55 39.16 -0.89
N CYS A 27 -30.60 39.84 -1.35
CA CYS A 27 -31.82 39.21 -1.85
C CYS A 27 -31.53 38.36 -3.10
N GLN A 28 -30.66 38.81 -4.00
CA GLN A 28 -30.22 38.00 -5.15
C GLN A 28 -29.55 36.71 -4.68
N ARG A 29 -28.64 36.76 -3.69
CA ARG A 29 -28.01 35.56 -3.12
C ARG A 29 -29.04 34.60 -2.53
N VAL A 30 -30.01 35.12 -1.78
CA VAL A 30 -31.11 34.34 -1.20
C VAL A 30 -31.93 33.67 -2.30
N ILE A 31 -32.32 34.42 -3.33
CA ILE A 31 -33.15 33.91 -4.43
C ILE A 31 -32.40 32.87 -5.28
N SER A 32 -31.12 33.08 -5.58
CA SER A 32 -30.29 32.14 -6.34
C SER A 32 -30.05 30.81 -5.60
N ALA A 33 -30.13 30.81 -4.27
CA ALA A 33 -29.99 29.61 -3.46
C ALA A 33 -31.29 28.79 -3.36
N MET A 34 -32.44 29.33 -3.79
CA MET A 34 -33.71 28.61 -3.74
C MET A 34 -33.77 27.52 -4.84
N PRO A 35 -34.19 26.29 -4.51
CA PRO A 35 -34.32 25.23 -5.49
C PRO A 35 -35.53 25.46 -6.42
N GLY A 36 -35.38 25.10 -7.70
CA GLY A 36 -36.46 25.14 -8.68
C GLY A 36 -36.79 26.55 -9.20
N ARG A 37 -38.07 26.80 -9.51
CA ARG A 37 -38.58 28.11 -9.96
C ARG A 37 -39.45 28.73 -8.85
N PRO A 38 -38.87 29.53 -7.95
CA PRO A 38 -39.63 30.12 -6.85
C PRO A 38 -40.65 31.15 -7.39
N SER A 39 -41.86 31.12 -6.87
CA SER A 39 -42.86 32.15 -7.11
C SER A 39 -42.42 33.50 -6.55
N LEU A 40 -43.02 34.60 -7.04
CA LEU A 40 -42.72 35.94 -6.56
C LEU A 40 -42.95 36.06 -5.04
N ALA A 41 -43.98 35.42 -4.51
CA ALA A 41 -44.28 35.43 -3.08
C ALA A 41 -43.20 34.72 -2.27
N GLU A 42 -42.69 33.58 -2.75
CA GLU A 42 -41.59 32.85 -2.08
C GLU A 42 -40.29 33.65 -2.12
N MET A 43 -39.99 34.32 -3.24
CA MET A 43 -38.84 35.23 -3.34
C MET A 43 -38.93 36.36 -2.31
N VAL A 44 -40.11 37.00 -2.19
CA VAL A 44 -40.34 38.10 -1.24
C VAL A 44 -40.27 37.60 0.21
N GLU A 45 -40.88 36.47 0.51
CA GLU A 45 -40.86 35.87 1.86
C GLU A 45 -39.43 35.52 2.29
N ALA A 46 -38.64 34.91 1.40
CA ALA A 46 -37.25 34.59 1.67
C ALA A 46 -36.39 35.85 1.91
N CYS A 47 -36.71 36.94 1.21
CA CYS A 47 -36.03 38.24 1.36
C CYS A 47 -36.50 39.07 2.55
N SER A 48 -37.63 38.70 3.20
CA SER A 48 -38.28 39.53 4.23
C SER A 48 -37.39 39.87 5.43
N LYS A 49 -36.38 39.04 5.71
CA LYS A 49 -35.44 39.23 6.82
C LYS A 49 -34.11 39.84 6.39
N VAL A 50 -33.89 40.01 5.09
CA VAL A 50 -32.66 40.61 4.55
C VAL A 50 -32.58 42.07 4.97
N GLY A 51 -31.40 42.49 5.44
CA GLY A 51 -31.15 43.86 5.93
C GLY A 51 -31.62 44.14 7.36
N THR A 52 -32.28 43.20 8.04
CA THR A 52 -32.60 43.35 9.47
C THR A 52 -31.32 43.37 10.32
N PRO A 53 -31.31 44.03 11.50
CA PRO A 53 -30.14 44.00 12.39
C PRO A 53 -29.67 42.58 12.73
N GLN A 54 -30.61 41.63 12.85
CA GLN A 54 -30.31 40.22 13.10
C GLN A 54 -29.61 39.56 11.90
N HIS A 55 -30.06 39.85 10.67
CA HIS A 55 -29.43 39.32 9.46
C HIS A 55 -28.02 39.90 9.25
N VAL A 56 -27.86 41.21 9.45
CA VAL A 56 -26.53 41.85 9.38
C VAL A 56 -25.60 41.26 10.45
N ALA A 57 -26.09 41.08 11.68
CA ALA A 57 -25.30 40.44 12.73
C ALA A 57 -24.93 38.98 12.40
N SER A 58 -25.78 38.22 11.70
CA SER A 58 -25.39 36.88 11.22
C SER A 58 -24.30 36.92 10.16
N ILE A 59 -24.40 37.82 9.17
CA ILE A 59 -23.37 37.96 8.13
C ILE A 59 -22.02 38.31 8.76
N VAL A 60 -22.00 39.28 9.67
CA VAL A 60 -20.77 39.68 10.36
C VAL A 60 -20.20 38.52 11.17
N ARG A 61 -21.03 37.77 11.91
CA ARG A 61 -20.58 36.59 12.66
C ARG A 61 -20.00 35.51 11.75
N ASP A 62 -20.61 35.26 10.59
CA ASP A 62 -20.15 34.25 9.65
C ASP A 62 -18.85 34.67 8.96
N GLU A 63 -18.70 35.94 8.61
CA GLU A 63 -17.45 36.48 8.06
C GLU A 63 -16.31 36.37 9.08
N LEU A 64 -16.53 36.84 10.31
CA LEU A 64 -15.55 36.68 11.40
C LEU A 64 -15.19 35.22 11.64
N ARG A 65 -16.15 34.30 11.59
CA ARG A 65 -15.90 32.86 11.70
C ARG A 65 -14.98 32.38 10.59
N ARG A 66 -15.24 32.75 9.33
CA ARG A 66 -14.41 32.34 8.19
C ARG A 66 -12.99 32.89 8.32
N GLU A 67 -12.85 34.15 8.68
CA GLU A 67 -11.54 34.76 8.95
C GLU A 67 -10.80 34.00 10.07
N TRP A 68 -11.50 33.68 11.17
CA TRP A 68 -10.94 32.91 12.27
C TRP A 68 -10.54 31.50 11.84
N GLU A 69 -11.38 30.80 11.07
CA GLU A 69 -11.10 29.46 10.57
C GLU A 69 -9.91 29.45 9.60
N GLU A 70 -9.82 30.40 8.68
CA GLU A 70 -8.68 30.53 7.76
C GLU A 70 -7.40 30.93 8.49
N GLN A 71 -7.46 31.87 9.43
CA GLN A 71 -6.32 32.19 10.29
C GLN A 71 -5.88 30.99 11.13
N MET A 72 -6.82 30.22 11.70
CA MET A 72 -6.48 29.01 12.46
C MET A 72 -5.85 27.93 11.57
N LYS A 73 -6.34 27.73 10.34
CA LYS A 73 -5.72 26.81 9.38
C LYS A 73 -4.31 27.25 9.02
N GLU A 74 -4.09 28.55 8.80
CA GLU A 74 -2.77 29.09 8.46
C GLU A 74 -1.79 28.97 9.65
N GLN A 75 -2.24 29.26 10.87
CA GLN A 75 -1.46 29.04 12.09
C GLN A 75 -1.14 27.54 12.30
N MET A 76 -2.09 26.65 12.03
CA MET A 76 -1.89 25.21 12.18
C MET A 76 -0.93 24.63 11.12
N LYS A 77 -0.99 25.15 9.89
CA LYS A 77 -0.03 24.81 8.82
C LYS A 77 1.39 25.23 9.18
N GLY A 78 1.56 26.41 9.77
CA GLY A 78 2.85 26.88 10.28
C GLY A 78 3.41 26.04 11.44
N HIS A 79 2.58 25.27 12.15
CA HIS A 79 3.03 24.35 13.20
C HIS A 79 3.52 23.01 12.63
N LEU A 80 2.97 22.53 11.52
CA LEU A 80 3.43 21.31 10.84
C LEU A 80 4.81 21.50 10.18
N GLU A 81 5.11 22.69 9.66
CA GLU A 81 6.44 23.03 9.14
C GLU A 81 7.49 23.24 10.25
N LYS A 82 7.05 23.60 11.47
CA LYS A 82 7.93 23.79 12.64
C LYS A 82 8.09 22.54 13.52
N GLN A 83 7.22 21.53 13.38
CA GLN A 83 7.34 20.22 14.05
C GLN A 83 8.29 19.23 13.35
N SER A 84 9.14 19.72 12.46
CA SER A 84 10.38 19.01 12.10
C SER A 84 11.31 18.76 13.31
N GLU A 85 10.95 19.23 14.52
CA GLU A 85 11.66 18.97 15.78
C GLU A 85 11.00 17.94 16.73
N GLU A 86 9.80 17.40 16.45
CA GLU A 86 9.30 16.20 17.16
C GLU A 86 8.99 15.10 16.15
N LYS A 87 10.06 14.42 15.71
CA LYS A 87 9.92 13.11 15.08
C LYS A 87 9.15 12.20 16.03
N THR A 88 8.14 11.51 15.54
CA THR A 88 7.38 10.56 16.37
C THR A 88 8.33 9.51 16.96
N LEU A 89 8.03 8.96 18.15
CA LEU A 89 8.83 7.87 18.75
C LEU A 89 9.04 6.71 17.77
N GLU A 90 8.07 6.46 16.90
CA GLU A 90 8.13 5.42 15.87
C GLU A 90 9.10 5.78 14.74
N GLU A 91 9.12 7.04 14.29
CA GLU A 91 10.10 7.54 13.33
C GLU A 91 11.52 7.62 13.91
N MET A 92 11.67 8.02 15.18
CA MET A 92 12.94 8.02 15.89
C MET A 92 13.49 6.60 16.04
N LEU A 93 12.65 5.65 16.42
CA LEU A 93 13.02 4.24 16.52
C LEU A 93 13.38 3.66 15.14
N GLN A 94 12.62 4.03 14.10
CA GLN A 94 12.88 3.59 12.74
C GLN A 94 14.19 4.19 12.20
N GLN A 95 14.49 5.44 12.54
CA GLN A 95 15.78 6.07 12.21
C GLN A 95 16.93 5.36 12.92
N GLN A 96 16.80 5.11 14.22
CA GLN A 96 17.84 4.41 15.00
C GLN A 96 18.08 2.98 14.47
N LYS A 97 17.01 2.27 14.07
CA LYS A 97 17.11 0.98 13.40
C LYS A 97 17.90 1.07 12.09
N ASN A 98 17.67 2.10 11.28
CA ASN A 98 18.39 2.28 10.02
C ASN A 98 19.88 2.58 10.25
N GLU A 99 20.20 3.39 11.26
CA GLU A 99 21.57 3.71 11.66
C GLU A 99 22.32 2.44 12.11
N ILE A 100 21.75 1.68 13.05
CA ILE A 100 22.29 0.40 13.51
C ILE A 100 22.48 -0.58 12.34
N MET A 101 21.50 -0.68 11.44
CA MET A 101 21.60 -1.54 10.27
C MET A 101 22.71 -1.11 9.31
N SER A 102 22.98 0.19 9.16
CA SER A 102 24.09 0.70 8.35
C SER A 102 25.45 0.35 8.96
N GLU A 103 25.57 0.43 10.28
CA GLU A 103 26.77 0.05 11.02
C GLU A 103 27.02 -1.46 10.96
N VAL A 104 25.96 -2.26 11.11
CA VAL A 104 26.01 -3.72 10.95
C VAL A 104 26.45 -4.08 9.53
N HIS A 105 25.90 -3.45 8.48
CA HIS A 105 26.34 -3.69 7.11
C HIS A 105 27.81 -3.28 6.89
N ALA A 106 28.25 -2.16 7.45
CA ALA A 106 29.64 -1.72 7.37
C ALA A 106 30.58 -2.68 8.11
N ALA A 107 30.17 -3.18 9.28
CA ALA A 107 30.91 -4.16 10.06
C ALA A 107 30.98 -5.50 9.32
N ILE A 108 29.87 -5.99 8.75
CA ILE A 108 29.84 -7.21 7.93
C ILE A 108 30.77 -7.07 6.72
N LYS A 109 30.80 -5.90 6.07
CA LYS A 109 31.69 -5.61 4.95
C LYS A 109 33.17 -5.54 5.37
N LYS A 110 33.47 -5.02 6.56
CA LYS A 110 34.84 -4.98 7.13
C LYS A 110 35.33 -6.33 7.64
N SER A 111 34.45 -7.13 8.24
CA SER A 111 34.74 -8.53 8.56
C SER A 111 34.82 -9.40 7.31
N ASN A 112 34.36 -8.86 6.17
CA ASN A 112 34.32 -9.60 4.93
C ASN A 112 34.72 -8.81 3.67
N PRO A 113 35.97 -8.30 3.61
CA PRO A 113 36.39 -7.36 2.57
C PRO A 113 36.42 -7.98 1.15
N LEU A 114 36.35 -9.31 1.03
CA LEU A 114 36.44 -10.05 -0.24
C LEU A 114 35.41 -11.19 -0.39
N GLY A 115 34.33 -11.23 0.41
CA GLY A 115 33.26 -12.21 0.21
C GLY A 115 33.52 -13.62 0.77
N GLY A 116 34.07 -13.70 1.98
CA GLY A 116 33.94 -14.80 2.92
C GLY A 116 34.84 -15.97 2.60
N GLN A 117 35.08 -16.84 3.59
CA GLN A 117 35.44 -18.21 3.25
C GLN A 117 34.25 -18.84 2.53
N CYS A 118 34.50 -19.42 1.37
CA CYS A 118 33.49 -20.14 0.63
C CYS A 118 32.97 -21.31 1.48
N TYR A 119 31.68 -21.31 1.83
CA TYR A 119 31.02 -22.38 2.61
C TYR A 119 30.96 -23.76 1.91
N ARG A 120 31.75 -23.97 0.86
CA ARG A 120 31.92 -25.25 0.15
C ARG A 120 33.37 -25.72 0.20
N CYS A 121 34.34 -24.84 -0.11
CA CYS A 121 35.75 -25.20 -0.18
C CYS A 121 36.66 -24.54 0.88
N GLY A 122 36.13 -23.62 1.68
CA GLY A 122 36.89 -22.89 2.70
C GLY A 122 37.82 -21.79 2.16
N ALA A 123 38.03 -21.69 0.85
CA ALA A 123 38.87 -20.64 0.26
C ALA A 123 38.20 -19.27 0.30
N PHE A 124 38.99 -18.21 0.53
CA PHE A 124 38.51 -16.82 0.58
C PHE A 124 38.36 -16.21 -0.83
N GLY A 125 37.63 -15.10 -0.94
CA GLY A 125 37.50 -14.33 -2.18
C GLY A 125 36.25 -14.61 -3.02
N HIS A 126 35.41 -15.57 -2.61
CA HIS A 126 34.15 -15.90 -3.29
C HIS A 126 33.17 -16.64 -2.35
N ILE A 127 31.87 -16.52 -2.63
CA ILE A 127 30.81 -17.25 -1.89
C ILE A 127 30.48 -18.60 -2.55
N ARG A 128 29.75 -19.47 -1.84
CA ARG A 128 29.33 -20.83 -2.29
C ARG A 128 28.81 -20.88 -3.74
N LYS A 129 28.07 -19.85 -4.19
CA LYS A 129 27.50 -19.76 -5.54
C LYS A 129 28.56 -19.59 -6.64
N ASN A 130 29.69 -18.95 -6.32
CA ASN A 130 30.77 -18.64 -7.27
C ASN A 130 32.00 -19.51 -7.01
N CYS A 131 31.82 -20.71 -6.46
CA CYS A 131 32.92 -21.60 -6.09
C CYS A 131 33.52 -22.27 -7.34
N PRO A 132 34.80 -22.01 -7.69
CA PRO A 132 35.42 -22.60 -8.87
C PRO A 132 35.59 -24.14 -8.74
N GLN A 133 35.58 -24.67 -7.52
CA GLN A 133 35.62 -26.11 -7.26
C GLN A 133 34.25 -26.80 -7.30
N ALA A 134 33.17 -26.08 -7.65
CA ALA A 134 31.82 -26.65 -7.70
C ALA A 134 31.70 -27.86 -8.66
N ASN A 135 32.64 -28.06 -9.58
CA ASN A 135 32.63 -29.13 -10.59
C ASN A 135 33.54 -30.33 -10.27
N ILE A 136 34.31 -30.34 -9.18
CA ILE A 136 35.27 -31.43 -8.89
C ILE A 136 34.60 -32.59 -8.13
N GLN A 137 33.61 -32.33 -7.26
CA GLN A 137 32.91 -33.39 -6.50
C GLN A 137 31.96 -34.25 -7.35
N VAL A 138 31.53 -33.77 -8.52
CA VAL A 138 30.60 -34.53 -9.39
C VAL A 138 31.28 -35.77 -10.01
N GLN A 139 32.61 -35.79 -10.08
CA GLN A 139 33.35 -36.94 -10.62
C GLN A 139 33.62 -38.03 -9.57
N ALA A 140 33.69 -37.69 -8.28
CA ALA A 140 33.91 -38.67 -7.20
C ALA A 140 32.62 -39.39 -6.75
N LEU A 141 31.45 -38.77 -6.92
CA LEU A 141 30.15 -39.31 -6.47
C LEU A 141 29.51 -40.32 -7.44
N LYS A 142 30.00 -40.46 -8.68
CA LYS A 142 29.50 -41.48 -9.63
C LYS A 142 29.95 -42.91 -9.31
N LEU A 143 30.88 -43.09 -8.36
CA LEU A 143 31.34 -44.41 -7.92
C LEU A 143 30.49 -45.06 -6.80
N GLN A 144 29.59 -44.31 -6.16
CA GLN A 144 28.80 -44.80 -5.01
C GLN A 144 27.30 -44.93 -5.33
N ASN A 145 26.97 -45.64 -6.39
CA ASN A 145 25.60 -46.09 -6.54
C ASN A 145 25.57 -47.56 -6.02
N PRO A 146 24.96 -47.81 -4.85
CA PRO A 146 25.06 -49.11 -4.19
C PRO A 146 24.21 -50.10 -4.98
N VAL A 147 24.77 -51.29 -5.15
CA VAL A 147 24.10 -52.38 -5.83
C VAL A 147 22.84 -52.76 -5.03
N CYS A 148 21.75 -53.18 -5.68
CA CYS A 148 20.49 -53.46 -5.00
C CYS A 148 20.70 -54.32 -3.74
N GLU A 149 20.30 -53.81 -2.59
CA GLU A 149 20.62 -54.41 -1.28
C GLU A 149 19.97 -55.79 -1.08
N ARG A 150 18.92 -56.13 -1.83
CA ARG A 150 18.28 -57.44 -1.77
C ARG A 150 19.01 -58.54 -2.55
N CYS A 151 19.58 -58.23 -3.71
CA CYS A 151 20.20 -59.24 -4.59
C CYS A 151 21.69 -59.02 -4.85
N GLY A 152 22.25 -57.92 -4.36
CA GLY A 152 23.62 -57.50 -4.58
C GLY A 152 23.97 -57.27 -6.05
N LYS A 153 22.97 -57.10 -6.94
CA LYS A 153 23.17 -56.93 -8.40
C LYS A 153 22.37 -55.75 -8.98
N GLY A 154 22.97 -55.03 -9.92
CA GLY A 154 22.33 -53.93 -10.65
C GLY A 154 22.04 -52.67 -9.81
N ARG A 155 21.56 -51.63 -10.50
CA ARG A 155 21.24 -50.31 -9.93
C ARG A 155 19.73 -50.11 -9.95
N HIS A 156 19.03 -50.86 -9.10
CA HIS A 156 17.59 -50.77 -8.92
C HIS A 156 17.30 -50.77 -7.42
N THR A 157 16.13 -50.26 -7.02
CA THR A 157 15.74 -50.23 -5.61
C THR A 157 15.23 -51.59 -5.16
N ALA A 158 15.25 -51.89 -3.85
CA ALA A 158 14.76 -53.16 -3.31
C ALA A 158 13.31 -53.51 -3.72
N ARG A 159 12.50 -52.49 -4.03
CA ARG A 159 11.11 -52.61 -4.50
C ARG A 159 11.00 -53.04 -5.96
N GLU A 160 12.01 -52.74 -6.76
CA GLU A 160 12.10 -53.10 -8.18
C GLU A 160 12.93 -54.39 -8.37
N CYS A 161 13.27 -55.06 -7.27
CA CYS A 161 14.09 -56.26 -7.28
C CYS A 161 13.25 -57.50 -7.57
N TYR A 162 13.41 -58.04 -8.78
CA TYR A 162 12.76 -59.27 -9.24
C TYR A 162 13.52 -60.57 -8.87
N SER A 163 14.59 -60.47 -8.07
CA SER A 163 15.34 -61.66 -7.61
C SER A 163 14.46 -62.50 -6.68
N GLN A 164 14.34 -63.79 -6.98
CA GLN A 164 13.52 -64.72 -6.18
C GLN A 164 14.20 -65.20 -4.89
N ARG A 165 15.48 -64.87 -4.68
CA ARG A 165 16.21 -65.15 -3.44
C ARG A 165 16.98 -63.90 -3.02
N ASP A 166 16.97 -63.63 -1.72
CA ASP A 166 17.76 -62.57 -1.10
C ASP A 166 19.21 -63.08 -0.85
N VAL A 167 20.19 -62.19 -0.81
CA VAL A 167 21.58 -62.55 -0.50
C VAL A 167 21.70 -62.95 0.98
N GLU A 168 21.94 -64.24 1.25
CA GLU A 168 22.29 -64.72 2.59
C GLU A 168 23.53 -63.98 3.10
N ALA A 169 23.37 -63.25 4.21
CA ALA A 169 24.47 -62.57 4.88
C ALA A 169 25.37 -63.59 5.58
N THR A 170 26.32 -64.19 4.85
CA THR A 170 27.35 -65.04 5.44
C THR A 170 28.64 -64.26 5.60
N ASN A 171 28.98 -63.91 6.84
CA ASN A 171 30.37 -63.70 7.25
C ASN A 171 31.17 -64.92 6.86
N GLY A 172 32.32 -64.69 6.21
CA GLY A 172 33.05 -65.72 5.49
C GLY A 172 33.48 -66.90 6.36
N SER A 173 33.20 -68.09 5.88
CA SER A 173 34.11 -69.23 5.95
C SER A 173 33.81 -70.20 4.82
N SER A 174 34.88 -70.69 4.22
CA SER A 174 35.04 -71.41 2.96
C SER A 174 34.11 -72.60 2.69
N GLU A 175 33.82 -72.78 1.38
CA GLU A 175 33.70 -74.06 0.63
C GLU A 175 32.56 -75.03 1.02
N LYS A 176 31.87 -75.76 0.13
CA LYS A 176 32.03 -76.08 -1.30
C LYS A 176 30.72 -76.71 -1.80
N ALA A 177 30.56 -76.69 -3.13
CA ALA A 177 29.42 -77.13 -3.93
C ALA A 177 28.98 -78.61 -3.80
N LYS A 178 27.69 -78.90 -4.09
CA LYS A 178 27.22 -79.62 -5.30
C LYS A 178 25.72 -79.94 -5.25
N GLY A 179 25.11 -79.92 -6.44
CA GLY A 179 23.74 -80.29 -6.76
C GLY A 179 23.40 -79.72 -8.13
#